data_AF-A0AA51QRU0-F1
#
_entry.id   AF-A0AA51QRU0-F1
#
_cell.length_a   1.000
_cell.length_b   1.000
_cell.length_c   1.000
_cell.angle_alpha   90.00
_cell.angle_beta   90.00
_cell.angle_gamma   90.00
#
_symmetry.space_group_name_H-M   'P 1'
#
loop_
_entity.id
_entity.type
_entity.pdbx_description
1 polymer ?
#
loop_
_entity_poly.entity_id
_entity_poly.type
_entity_poly.pdbx_seq_one_letter_code
_entity_poly.pdbx_strand_id
1 'polypeptide(L)'
;MIRNHLLELVTFIVILAFIGIFLLVSANGAHTFGGLDDLGSQKVGEMTGRPADSFKPLIPQYEPPSGEIEATLFALQAAFGGLVVGLVFGYWLGQKRRAPAP
;
A
#
# COMPACT_ATOMS: atom_id res chain seq x y z
N MET A 1 -26.92 -3.48 15.18
CA MET A 1 -26.69 -2.21 14.44
C MET A 1 -25.29 -2.10 13.85
N ILE A 2 -24.23 -2.49 14.55
CA ILE A 2 -22.81 -2.36 14.10
C ILE A 2 -22.46 -3.23 12.87
N ARG A 3 -23.07 -4.42 12.73
CA ARG A 3 -22.75 -5.37 11.65
C ARG A 3 -22.97 -4.83 10.24
N ASN A 4 -23.89 -3.87 10.05
CA ASN A 4 -24.20 -3.30 8.74
C ASN A 4 -23.29 -2.11 8.38
N HIS A 5 -22.62 -1.52 9.36
CA HIS A 5 -21.69 -0.38 9.18
C HIS A 5 -20.23 -0.80 9.40
N LEU A 6 -19.96 -2.09 9.53
CA LEU A 6 -18.62 -2.61 9.81
C LEU A 6 -17.63 -2.19 8.72
N LEU A 7 -18.03 -2.22 7.45
CA LEU A 7 -17.20 -1.79 6.32
C LEU A 7 -16.95 -0.26 6.35
N GLU A 8 -17.96 0.53 6.70
CA GLU A 8 -17.84 1.99 6.82
C GLU A 8 -16.90 2.37 7.98
N LEU A 9 -17.03 1.67 9.12
CA LEU A 9 -16.16 1.83 10.28
C LEU A 9 -14.72 1.45 9.95
N VAL A 10 -14.50 0.31 9.30
CA VAL A 10 -13.16 -0.14 8.88
C VAL A 10 -12.55 0.86 7.91
N THR A 11 -13.31 1.34 6.93
CA THR A 11 -12.84 2.35 5.97
C THR A 11 -12.42 3.64 6.69
N PHE A 12 -13.24 4.11 7.63
CA PHE A 12 -12.95 5.31 8.42
C PHE A 12 -11.68 5.15 9.26
N ILE A 13 -11.50 4.00 9.92
CA ILE A 13 -10.29 3.68 10.70
C ILE A 13 -9.06 3.66 9.79
N VAL A 14 -9.14 3.05 8.61
CA VAL A 14 -8.03 3.01 7.65
C VAL A 14 -7.64 4.40 7.17
N ILE A 15 -8.62 5.26 6.87
CA ILE A 15 -8.38 6.65 6.47
C ILE A 15 -7.70 7.44 7.60
N LEU A 16 -8.19 7.32 8.83
CA LEU A 16 -7.58 8.00 9.98
C LEU A 16 -6.15 7.52 10.25
N ALA A 17 -5.92 6.20 10.16
CA ALA A 17 -4.58 5.64 10.29
C ALA A 17 -3.63 6.17 9.21
N PHE A 18 -4.09 6.24 7.96
CA PHE A 18 -3.32 6.81 6.86
C PHE A 18 -2.96 8.27 7.10
N ILE A 19 -3.93 9.11 7.51
CA ILE A 19 -3.70 10.53 7.81
C ILE A 19 -2.68 10.68 8.96
N GLY A 20 -2.83 9.89 10.03
CA GLY A 20 -1.91 9.93 11.17
C GLY A 20 -0.48 9.54 10.79
N ILE A 21 -0.32 8.46 10.02
CA ILE A 21 0.99 8.01 9.51
C ILE A 21 1.57 9.04 8.55
N PHE A 22 0.77 9.58 7.64
CA PHE A 22 1.19 10.60 6.68
C PHE A 22 1.74 11.85 7.38
N LEU A 23 1.01 12.36 8.39
CA LEU A 23 1.45 13.52 9.17
C LEU A 23 2.72 13.22 9.97
N LEU A 24 2.83 12.03 10.57
CA LEU A 24 4.01 11.60 11.32
C LEU A 24 5.26 11.53 10.42
N VAL A 25 5.13 10.91 9.25
CA VAL A 25 6.23 10.79 8.28
C VAL A 25 6.60 12.15 7.71
N SER A 26 5.60 12.97 7.35
CA SER A 26 5.82 14.32 6.81
C SER A 26 6.51 15.24 7.81
N ALA A 27 6.22 15.13 9.11
CA ALA A 27 6.84 15.94 10.15
C ALA A 27 8.29 15.54 10.48
N ASN A 28 8.67 14.27 10.25
CA ASN A 28 9.99 13.74 10.62
C ASN A 28 11.08 13.92 9.54
N GLY A 29 10.78 14.56 8.40
CA GLY A 29 11.77 14.85 7.35
C GLY A 29 12.25 13.64 6.55
N ALA A 30 11.75 12.44 6.86
CA ALA A 30 11.98 11.21 6.10
C ALA A 30 11.10 11.23 4.83
N HIS A 31 11.52 12.02 3.84
CA HIS A 31 10.80 12.19 2.57
C HIS A 31 11.16 11.13 1.52
N THR A 32 12.13 10.28 1.81
CA THR A 32 12.43 9.11 0.99
C THR A 32 11.35 8.07 1.22
N PHE A 33 10.44 7.95 0.25
CA PHE A 33 9.60 6.76 0.08
C PHE A 33 10.51 5.60 -0.29
N GLY A 34 11.22 5.05 0.70
CA GLY A 34 12.04 3.85 0.54
C GLY A 34 11.13 2.68 0.23
N GLY A 35 11.49 1.89 -0.78
CA GLY A 35 10.78 0.65 -1.07
C GLY A 35 10.74 -0.24 0.17
N LEU A 36 9.77 -1.15 0.23
CA LEU A 36 9.74 -2.19 1.27
C LEU A 36 11.05 -3.01 1.30
N ASP A 37 11.77 -3.05 0.18
CA ASP A 37 13.05 -3.75 0.04
C ASP A 37 14.17 -3.12 0.90
N ASP A 38 14.26 -1.78 0.94
CA ASP A 38 15.26 -1.07 1.76
C ASP A 38 15.01 -1.25 3.26
N LEU A 39 13.74 -1.12 3.68
CA LEU A 39 13.34 -1.29 5.07
C LEU A 39 13.49 -2.75 5.51
N GLY A 40 13.16 -3.70 4.63
CA GLY A 40 13.29 -5.13 4.86
C GLY A 40 14.75 -5.54 5.02
N SER A 41 15.60 -5.18 4.06
CA SER A 41 17.03 -5.53 4.05
C SER A 41 17.78 -4.93 5.25
N GLN A 42 17.49 -3.68 5.66
CA GLN A 42 18.04 -3.10 6.88
C GLN A 42 17.63 -3.88 8.12
N LYS A 43 16.34 -4.20 8.27
CA LYS A 43 15.85 -4.91 9.47
C LYS A 43 16.41 -6.33 9.56
N VAL A 44 16.51 -7.03 8.44
CA VAL A 44 17.10 -8.38 8.42
C VAL A 44 18.61 -8.31 8.64
N GLY A 45 19.29 -7.27 8.13
CA GLY A 45 20.69 -7.01 8.42
C GLY A 45 20.97 -6.78 9.90
N GLU A 46 20.15 -5.96 10.57
CA GLU A 46 20.19 -5.76 12.03
C GLU A 46 19.99 -7.08 12.79
N MET A 47 19.03 -7.91 12.37
CA MET A 47 18.70 -9.17 13.06
C MET A 47 19.74 -10.28 12.85
N THR A 48 20.40 -10.31 11.69
CA THR A 48 21.30 -11.42 11.31
C THR A 48 22.79 -11.05 11.42
N GLY A 49 23.11 -9.79 11.68
CA GLY A 49 24.49 -9.28 11.67
C GLY A 49 25.16 -9.31 10.30
N ARG A 50 24.38 -9.49 9.22
CA ARG A 50 24.87 -9.46 7.84
C ARG A 50 24.60 -8.08 7.23
N PRO A 51 25.50 -7.55 6.37
CA PRO A 51 25.25 -6.27 5.72
C PRO A 51 23.96 -6.32 4.89
N ALA A 52 23.19 -5.23 4.88
CA ALA A 52 21.93 -5.14 4.13
C ALA A 52 22.12 -5.49 2.64
N ASP A 53 23.28 -5.13 2.07
CA ASP A 53 23.67 -5.43 0.69
C ASP A 53 23.84 -6.92 0.37
N SER A 54 23.88 -7.78 1.40
CA SER A 54 23.98 -9.23 1.22
C SER A 54 22.63 -9.92 0.99
N PHE A 55 21.52 -9.20 1.20
CA PHE A 55 20.18 -9.69 0.89
C PHE A 55 19.91 -9.53 -0.59
N LYS A 56 20.35 -10.52 -1.36
CA LYS A 56 20.06 -10.59 -2.78
C LYS A 56 18.57 -10.85 -3.03
N PRO A 57 17.98 -10.26 -4.08
CA PRO A 57 16.61 -10.56 -4.47
C PRO A 57 16.41 -12.07 -4.70
N LEU A 58 15.20 -12.54 -4.41
CA LEU A 58 14.78 -13.95 -4.58
C LEU A 58 15.01 -14.48 -6.01
N ILE A 59 15.04 -13.58 -6.99
CA ILE A 59 15.41 -13.86 -8.38
C ILE A 59 16.78 -13.22 -8.60
N PRO A 60 17.88 -14.00 -8.57
CA PRO A 60 19.25 -13.46 -8.69
C PRO A 60 19.54 -12.76 -10.03
N GLN A 61 18.65 -12.93 -11.01
CA GLN A 61 18.76 -12.43 -12.38
C GLN A 61 17.97 -11.14 -12.60
N TYR A 62 17.14 -10.75 -11.65
CA TYR A 62 16.25 -9.61 -11.82
C TYR A 62 16.72 -8.44 -10.96
N GLU A 63 17.41 -7.54 -11.62
CA GLU A 63 17.68 -6.19 -11.14
C GLU A 63 17.03 -5.24 -12.15
N PRO A 64 16.18 -4.28 -11.71
CA PRO A 64 15.55 -3.35 -12.63
C PRO A 64 16.65 -2.67 -13.48
N PRO A 65 16.57 -2.74 -14.82
CA PRO A 65 17.59 -2.15 -15.69
C PRO A 65 17.73 -0.63 -15.54
N SER A 66 16.70 0.02 -14.99
CA SER A 66 16.60 1.46 -14.72
C SER A 66 15.56 1.69 -13.62
N GLY A 67 15.74 2.76 -12.82
CA GLY A 67 14.73 3.22 -11.86
C GLY A 67 13.39 3.62 -12.51
N GLU A 68 13.39 3.92 -13.81
CA GLU A 68 12.15 4.16 -14.55
C GLU A 68 11.27 2.90 -14.65
N ILE A 69 11.89 1.72 -14.81
CA ILE A 69 11.16 0.44 -14.88
C ILE A 69 10.61 0.08 -13.50
N GLU A 70 11.36 0.33 -12.43
CA GLU A 70 10.90 0.18 -11.05
C GLU A 70 9.69 1.07 -10.77
N ALA A 71 9.77 2.36 -11.11
CA ALA A 71 8.67 3.29 -10.97
C ALA A 71 7.44 2.89 -11.82
N THR A 72 7.66 2.33 -13.01
CA THR A 72 6.58 1.85 -13.88
C THR A 72 5.87 0.65 -13.29
N LEU A 73 6.60 -0.30 -12.70
CA LEU A 73 6.01 -1.46 -12.02
C LEU A 73 5.23 -1.04 -10.78
N PHE A 74 5.73 -0.06 -10.03
CA PHE A 74 5.01 0.53 -8.90
C PHE A 74 3.72 1.23 -9.35
N ALA A 75 3.79 2.04 -10.41
CA ALA A 75 2.63 2.73 -10.98
C ALA A 75 1.57 1.74 -11.48
N LEU A 76 1.99 0.62 -12.08
CA LEU A 76 1.09 -0.44 -12.52
C LEU A 76 0.37 -1.11 -11.34
N GLN A 77 1.08 -1.40 -10.25
CA GLN A 77 0.49 -1.95 -9.02
C GLN A 77 -0.52 -0.96 -8.42
N ALA A 78 -0.17 0.33 -8.37
CA ALA A 78 -1.07 1.38 -7.90
C ALA A 78 -2.34 1.51 -8.76
N ALA A 79 -2.20 1.48 -10.09
CA ALA A 79 -3.32 1.52 -11.02
C ALA A 79 -4.26 0.32 -10.83
N PHE A 80 -3.72 -0.89 -10.69
CA PHE A 80 -4.51 -2.08 -10.43
C PHE A 80 -5.23 -2.01 -9.08
N GLY A 81 -4.54 -1.59 -8.02
CA GLY A 81 -5.15 -1.37 -6.70
C GLY A 81 -6.30 -0.36 -6.75
N GLY A 82 -6.09 0.77 -7.45
CA GLY A 82 -7.12 1.78 -7.67
C GLY A 82 -8.35 1.25 -8.42
N LEU A 83 -8.14 0.41 -9.44
CA LEU A 83 -9.23 -0.23 -10.17
C LEU A 83 -10.06 -1.16 -9.28
N VAL A 84 -9.42 -2.01 -8.48
CA VAL A 84 -10.12 -2.92 -7.56
C VAL A 84 -10.95 -2.13 -6.54
N VAL A 85 -10.34 -1.12 -5.91
CA VAL A 85 -11.04 -0.25 -4.94
C VAL A 85 -12.20 0.48 -5.59
N GLY A 86 -12.00 1.04 -6.78
CA GLY A 86 -13.04 1.73 -7.55
C GLY A 86 -14.21 0.81 -7.91
N LEU A 87 -13.95 -0.43 -8.31
CA LEU A 87 -15.00 -1.42 -8.60
C LEU A 87 -15.81 -1.79 -7.36
N VAL A 88 -15.17 -1.96 -6.19
CA VAL A 88 -15.87 -2.26 -4.93
C VAL A 88 -16.83 -1.12 -4.57
N PHE A 89 -16.34 0.13 -4.58
CA PHE A 89 -17.19 1.29 -4.30
C PHE A 89 -18.30 1.47 -5.35
N GLY A 90 -17.98 1.27 -6.63
CA GLY A 90 -18.95 1.32 -7.72
C GLY A 90 -20.05 0.27 -7.58
N TYR A 91 -19.70 -0.95 -7.20
CA TYR A 91 -20.63 -2.04 -6.94
C TYR A 91 -21.56 -1.73 -5.77
N TRP A 92 -21.02 -1.24 -4.64
CA TRP A 92 -21.84 -0.83 -3.49
C TRP A 92 -22.78 0.32 -3.81
N LEU A 93 -22.33 1.31 -4.58
CA LEU A 93 -23.20 2.40 -5.05
C LEU A 93 -24.31 1.88 -5.96
N GLY A 94 -24.01 0.93 -6.85
CA GLY A 94 -24.98 0.26 -7.72
C GLY A 94 -26.03 -0.54 -6.96
N GLN A 95 -25.64 -1.23 -5.87
CA GLN A 95 -26.58 -1.95 -5.00
C GLN A 95 -27.55 -1.01 -4.28
N LYS A 96 -27.07 0.12 -3.74
CA LYS A 96 -27.94 1.10 -3.07
C LYS A 96 -29.01 1.68 -4.01
N ARG A 97 -28.70 1.82 -5.31
CA ARG A 97 -29.64 2.32 -6.33
C ARG A 97 -30.66 1.29 -6.82
N ARG A 98 -30.43 -0.01 -6.57
CA ARG A 98 -31.35 -1.11 -6.91
C ARG A 98 -32.28 -1.51 -5.77
N ALA A 99 -32.17 -0.88 -4.59
CA ALA A 99 -33.18 -1.05 -3.56
C ALA A 99 -34.54 -0.53 -4.10
N PRO A 100 -35.58 -1.37 -4.20
CA PRO A 100 -36.90 -0.88 -4.60
C PRO A 100 -37.35 0.21 -3.61
N ALA A 101 -37.98 1.26 -4.14
CA ALA A 101 -38.61 2.28 -3.32
C ALA A 101 -39.58 1.62 -2.32
N PRO A 102 -39.72 2.15 -1.09
CA PRO A 102 -40.66 1.62 -0.11
C PRO A 102 -42.10 1.61 -0.63
#